data_AF-A0A8S2F695-F1
#
_entry.id   AF-A0A8S2F695-F1
#
_cell.length_a   1.000
_cell.length_b   1.000
_cell.length_c   1.000
_cell.angle_alpha   90.00
_cell.angle_beta   90.00
_cell.angle_gamma   90.00
#
_symmetry.space_group_name_H-M   'P 1'
#
loop_
_entity.id
_entity.type
_entity.pdbx_description
1 polymer ?
#
loop_
_entity_poly.entity_id
_entity_poly.type
_entity_poly.pdbx_seq_one_letter_code
_entity_poly.pdbx_strand_id
1 'polypeptide(L)'
;MTAQESSATIPPQDTENEDDILAKRFKGQGFIDYAPPQYVIDSYRQTADDPNILLYQYTRGFGHRRLVNAIAQVYSKYFFRELDPLNQILVTSGAYPSLFNAINGFLNPGDEIIVFKRVHILQVMLVETL
;
A
#
# COMPACT_ATOMS: atom_id res chain seq x y z
N MET A 1 15.30 54.30 -34.51
CA MET A 1 15.96 53.02 -34.79
C MET A 1 15.36 52.03 -33.82
N THR A 2 14.19 51.49 -34.20
CA THR A 2 13.31 50.75 -33.29
C THR A 2 13.57 49.26 -33.52
N ALA A 3 13.99 48.55 -32.47
CA ALA A 3 14.38 47.16 -32.53
C ALA A 3 13.17 46.26 -32.84
N GLN A 4 13.38 45.29 -33.73
CA GLN A 4 12.45 44.23 -34.09
C GLN A 4 12.34 43.23 -32.94
N GLU A 5 11.13 42.98 -32.43
CA GLU A 5 10.86 41.80 -31.60
C GLU A 5 10.59 40.61 -32.52
N SER A 6 11.55 39.70 -32.56
CA SER A 6 11.42 38.37 -33.17
C SER A 6 10.47 37.54 -32.31
N SER A 7 9.24 37.35 -32.79
CA SER A 7 8.28 36.41 -32.22
C SER A 7 8.80 34.99 -32.37
N ALA A 8 9.41 34.45 -31.32
CA ALA A 8 9.75 33.04 -31.22
C ALA A 8 8.44 32.22 -31.22
N THR A 9 8.17 31.53 -32.33
CA THR A 9 7.08 30.57 -32.44
C THR A 9 7.33 29.45 -31.41
N ILE A 10 6.51 29.42 -30.36
CA ILE A 10 6.50 28.34 -29.37
C ILE A 10 6.15 27.05 -30.12
N PRO A 11 6.98 25.98 -30.04
CA PRO A 11 6.64 24.72 -30.69
C PRO A 11 5.28 24.23 -30.16
N PRO A 12 4.48 23.55 -31.01
CA PRO A 12 3.15 23.09 -30.61
C PRO A 12 3.30 22.26 -29.33
N GLN A 13 2.62 22.66 -28.27
CA GLN A 13 2.47 21.82 -27.11
C GLN A 13 1.70 20.60 -27.59
N ASP A 14 2.39 19.46 -27.70
CA ASP A 14 1.72 18.17 -27.82
C ASP A 14 0.70 18.14 -26.69
N THR A 15 -0.58 18.19 -27.05
CA THR A 15 -1.70 18.01 -26.13
C THR A 15 -1.70 16.53 -25.73
N GLU A 16 -0.68 16.11 -24.99
CA GLU A 16 -0.72 14.86 -24.24
C GLU A 16 -1.87 15.03 -23.25
N ASN A 17 -2.78 14.06 -23.27
CA ASN A 17 -3.95 14.05 -22.40
C ASN A 17 -3.48 14.15 -20.93
N GLU A 18 -4.12 14.96 -20.10
CA GLU A 18 -3.66 15.20 -18.72
C GLU A 18 -3.51 13.89 -17.93
N ASP A 19 -4.38 12.92 -18.23
CA ASP A 19 -4.35 11.57 -17.68
C ASP A 19 -3.07 10.80 -18.04
N ASP A 20 -2.52 10.98 -19.25
CA ASP A 20 -1.26 10.36 -19.67
C ASP A 20 -0.05 10.99 -18.98
N ILE A 21 -0.09 12.31 -18.75
CA ILE A 21 0.94 13.03 -18.00
C ILE A 21 0.95 12.58 -16.54
N LEU A 22 -0.24 12.41 -15.94
CA LEU A 22 -0.40 11.90 -14.58
C LEU A 22 0.05 10.43 -14.49
N ALA A 23 -0.38 9.57 -15.41
CA ALA A 23 0.02 8.17 -15.44
C ALA A 23 1.54 7.99 -15.57
N LYS A 24 2.21 8.78 -16.44
CA LYS A 24 3.68 8.78 -16.54
C LYS A 24 4.36 9.21 -15.24
N ARG A 25 3.80 10.17 -14.48
CA ARG A 25 4.32 10.60 -13.17
C ARG A 25 4.22 9.53 -12.09
N PHE A 26 3.18 8.69 -12.12
CA PHE A 26 2.98 7.66 -11.10
C PHE A 26 3.77 6.37 -11.35
N LYS A 27 4.23 6.12 -12.59
CA LYS A 27 5.04 4.94 -12.94
C LYS A 27 6.37 4.84 -12.14
N GLY A 28 6.93 5.98 -11.72
CA GLY A 28 8.12 6.00 -10.85
C GLY A 28 7.84 5.74 -9.37
N GLN A 29 6.58 5.81 -8.93
CA GLN A 29 6.18 5.66 -7.53
C GLN A 29 5.76 4.23 -7.18
N GLY A 30 5.66 3.34 -8.17
CA GLY A 30 5.24 1.96 -7.97
C GLY A 30 3.74 1.78 -7.75
N PHE A 31 2.92 2.80 -8.05
CA PHE A 31 1.47 2.67 -8.05
C PHE A 31 0.99 1.89 -9.26
N ILE A 32 -0.10 1.15 -9.05
CA ILE A 32 -0.76 0.35 -10.08
C ILE A 32 -1.46 1.31 -11.06
N ASP A 33 -1.25 1.10 -12.37
CA ASP A 33 -1.78 1.94 -13.45
C ASP A 33 -3.04 1.37 -14.12
N TYR A 34 -3.60 0.28 -13.59
CA TYR A 34 -4.85 -0.33 -14.06
C TYR A 34 -5.93 -0.35 -12.98
N ALA A 35 -7.19 -0.29 -13.43
CA ALA A 35 -8.35 -0.39 -12.56
C ALA A 35 -8.45 -1.79 -11.92
N PRO A 36 -8.95 -1.90 -10.68
CA PRO A 36 -9.10 -3.20 -10.02
C PRO A 36 -10.04 -4.11 -10.84
N PRO A 37 -9.79 -5.42 -10.87
CA PRO A 37 -10.65 -6.36 -11.58
C PRO A 37 -12.12 -6.30 -11.11
N GLN A 38 -13.06 -6.51 -12.04
CA GLN A 38 -14.50 -6.34 -11.77
C GLN A 38 -15.00 -7.18 -10.58
N TYR A 39 -14.50 -8.41 -10.41
CA TYR A 39 -14.90 -9.29 -9.30
C TYR A 39 -14.58 -8.68 -7.91
N VAL A 40 -13.53 -7.87 -7.80
CA VAL A 40 -13.16 -7.18 -6.55
C VAL A 40 -14.18 -6.08 -6.25
N ILE A 41 -14.53 -5.30 -7.27
CA ILE A 41 -15.51 -4.22 -7.18
C ILE A 41 -16.88 -4.80 -6.79
N ASP A 42 -17.28 -5.90 -7.41
CA ASP A 42 -18.57 -6.54 -7.13
C ASP A 42 -18.62 -7.11 -5.71
N SER A 43 -17.53 -7.73 -5.25
CA SER A 43 -17.42 -8.22 -3.86
C SER A 43 -17.50 -7.08 -2.83
N TYR A 44 -16.91 -5.93 -3.16
CA TYR A 44 -16.98 -4.73 -2.34
C TYR A 44 -18.42 -4.19 -2.26
N ARG A 45 -19.11 -4.06 -3.40
CA ARG A 45 -20.53 -3.66 -3.44
C ARG A 45 -21.41 -4.59 -2.63
N GLN A 46 -21.26 -5.90 -2.82
CA GLN A 46 -22.01 -6.91 -2.06
C GLN A 46 -21.79 -6.78 -0.54
N THR A 47 -20.57 -6.44 -0.10
CA THR A 47 -20.27 -6.25 1.32
C THR A 47 -20.90 -4.95 1.86
N ALA A 48 -20.95 -3.90 1.04
CA ALA A 48 -21.57 -2.62 1.40
C ALA A 48 -23.11 -2.68 1.42
N ASP A 49 -23.71 -3.52 0.58
CA ASP A 49 -25.17 -3.74 0.55
C ASP A 49 -25.64 -4.79 1.57
N ASP A 50 -24.71 -5.46 2.26
CA ASP A 50 -25.04 -6.52 3.23
C ASP A 50 -25.78 -5.92 4.45
N PRO A 51 -26.98 -6.43 4.80
CA PRO A 51 -27.74 -5.95 5.97
C PRO A 51 -27.11 -6.34 7.32
N ASN A 52 -26.05 -7.14 7.32
CA ASN A 52 -25.38 -7.57 8.54
C ASN A 52 -24.61 -6.44 9.22
N ILE A 53 -25.23 -5.85 10.24
CA ILE A 53 -24.69 -4.76 11.06
C ILE A 53 -23.31 -5.10 11.65
N LEU A 54 -23.01 -6.39 11.91
CA LEU A 54 -21.74 -6.80 12.49
C LEU A 54 -20.53 -6.51 11.59
N LEU A 55 -20.74 -6.35 10.28
CA LEU A 55 -19.66 -5.99 9.35
C LEU A 55 -19.18 -4.55 9.55
N TYR A 56 -20.02 -3.68 10.10
CA TYR A 56 -19.71 -2.29 10.38
C TYR A 56 -19.19 -2.08 11.81
N GLN A 57 -19.15 -3.13 12.61
CA GLN A 57 -18.65 -3.08 13.98
C GLN A 57 -17.16 -3.36 14.05
N TYR A 58 -16.51 -2.85 15.08
CA TYR A 58 -15.10 -3.13 15.36
C TYR A 58 -14.79 -4.63 15.31
N THR A 59 -13.73 -4.96 14.57
CA THR A 59 -13.25 -6.34 14.49
C THR A 59 -12.44 -6.69 15.74
N ARG A 60 -12.18 -8.00 15.94
CA ARG A 60 -11.18 -8.46 16.92
C ARG A 60 -9.86 -7.71 16.69
N GLY A 61 -9.09 -7.46 17.74
CA GLY A 61 -7.76 -6.80 17.60
C GLY A 61 -6.79 -7.49 16.63
N PHE A 62 -6.98 -8.78 16.34
CA PHE A 62 -6.18 -9.55 15.37
C PHE A 62 -6.77 -9.57 13.95
N GLY A 63 -7.92 -8.93 13.73
CA GLY A 63 -8.64 -8.87 12.46
C GLY A 63 -9.90 -9.73 12.39
N HIS A 64 -10.65 -9.55 11.31
CA HIS A 64 -11.89 -10.28 11.05
C HIS A 64 -11.64 -11.75 10.68
N ARG A 65 -12.35 -12.71 11.31
CA ARG A 65 -12.12 -14.16 11.13
C ARG A 65 -12.14 -14.62 9.67
N ARG A 66 -13.09 -14.11 8.88
CA ARG A 66 -13.19 -14.41 7.42
C ARG A 66 -11.89 -14.06 6.68
N LEU A 67 -11.33 -12.88 6.95
CA LEU A 67 -10.12 -12.39 6.29
C LEU A 67 -8.91 -13.20 6.73
N VAL A 68 -8.75 -13.40 8.04
CA VAL A 68 -7.62 -14.14 8.61
C VAL A 68 -7.57 -15.58 8.11
N ASN A 69 -8.72 -16.26 8.00
CA ASN A 69 -8.81 -17.61 7.43
C ASN A 69 -8.44 -17.63 5.94
N ALA A 70 -8.91 -16.64 5.16
CA ALA A 70 -8.56 -16.55 3.74
C ALA A 70 -7.05 -16.33 3.53
N ILE A 71 -6.44 -15.46 4.33
CA ILE A 71 -5.00 -15.23 4.34
C ILE A 71 -4.25 -16.52 4.69
N ALA A 72 -4.68 -17.25 5.73
CA ALA A 72 -4.07 -18.53 6.09
C ALA A 72 -4.06 -19.52 4.93
N GLN A 73 -5.17 -19.66 4.21
CA GLN A 73 -5.27 -20.58 3.07
C GLN A 73 -4.36 -20.20 1.90
N VAL A 74 -4.21 -18.90 1.64
CA VAL A 74 -3.31 -18.40 0.58
C VAL A 74 -1.87 -18.66 0.97
N TYR A 75 -1.45 -18.22 2.16
CA TYR A 75 -0.05 -18.31 2.59
C TYR A 75 0.39 -19.72 2.98
N SER A 76 -0.52 -20.60 3.43
CA SER A 76 -0.17 -22.00 3.72
C SER A 76 0.38 -22.72 2.49
N LYS A 77 -0.10 -22.37 1.29
CA LYS A 77 0.41 -22.91 0.01
C LYS A 77 1.83 -22.43 -0.29
N TYR A 78 2.13 -21.17 -0.01
CA TYR A 78 3.45 -20.57 -0.27
C TYR A 78 4.51 -21.00 0.73
N PHE A 79 4.12 -21.21 2.01
CA PHE A 79 5.04 -21.66 3.06
C PHE A 79 5.13 -23.18 3.20
N PHE A 80 4.40 -23.94 2.38
CA PHE A 80 4.33 -25.41 2.44
C PHE A 80 4.04 -25.96 3.85
N ARG A 81 3.28 -25.21 4.65
CA ARG A 81 2.88 -25.58 6.02
C ARG A 81 1.49 -25.07 6.33
N GLU A 82 0.77 -25.73 7.22
CA GLU A 82 -0.50 -25.20 7.73
C GLU A 82 -0.25 -24.05 8.70
N LEU A 83 -0.88 -22.91 8.42
CA LEU A 83 -0.85 -21.73 9.28
C LEU A 83 -2.11 -21.70 10.16
N ASP A 84 -1.92 -21.54 11.47
CA ASP A 84 -3.04 -21.30 12.38
C ASP A 84 -3.52 -19.85 12.23
N PRO A 85 -4.74 -19.63 11.69
CA PRO A 85 -5.26 -18.29 11.48
C PRO A 85 -5.34 -17.49 12.78
N LEU A 86 -5.66 -18.10 13.92
CA LEU A 86 -5.96 -17.34 15.13
C LEU A 86 -4.73 -16.87 15.89
N ASN A 87 -3.59 -17.54 15.68
CA ASN A 87 -2.36 -17.34 16.44
C ASN A 87 -1.17 -16.87 15.60
N GLN A 88 -1.15 -17.12 14.29
CA GLN A 88 0.00 -16.81 13.43
C GLN A 88 -0.23 -15.65 12.46
N ILE A 89 -1.44 -15.08 12.44
CA ILE A 89 -1.82 -14.04 11.48
C ILE A 89 -2.40 -12.84 12.24
N LEU A 90 -1.92 -11.65 11.89
CA LEU A 90 -2.37 -10.37 12.41
C LEU A 90 -2.67 -9.45 11.23
N VAL A 91 -3.89 -8.91 11.19
CA VAL A 91 -4.30 -7.90 10.19
C VAL A 91 -4.05 -6.51 10.75
N THR A 92 -3.45 -5.65 9.94
CA THR A 92 -3.05 -4.28 10.28
C THR A 92 -3.46 -3.31 9.16
N SER A 93 -3.37 -2.01 9.43
CA SER A 93 -3.67 -0.95 8.46
C SER A 93 -2.48 -0.69 7.51
N GLY A 94 -1.99 -1.74 6.86
CA GLY A 94 -0.91 -1.66 5.87
C GLY A 94 0.47 -2.02 6.41
N ALA A 95 1.43 -2.11 5.49
CA ALA A 95 2.77 -2.61 5.78
C ALA A 95 3.59 -1.67 6.67
N TYR A 96 3.53 -0.35 6.43
CA TYR A 96 4.33 0.61 7.20
C TYR A 96 3.95 0.68 8.68
N PRO A 97 2.66 0.79 9.07
CA PRO A 97 2.29 0.76 10.48
C PRO A 97 2.63 -0.58 11.16
N SER A 98 2.53 -1.69 10.42
CA SER A 98 2.91 -3.01 10.94
C SER A 98 4.39 -3.07 11.30
N LEU A 99 5.23 -2.56 10.39
CA LEU A 99 6.66 -2.55 10.58
C LEU A 99 7.04 -1.64 11.75
N PHE A 100 6.45 -0.45 11.85
CA PHE A 100 6.66 0.45 12.98
C PHE A 100 6.29 -0.22 14.31
N ASN A 101 5.13 -0.87 14.39
CA ASN A 101 4.70 -1.56 15.61
C ASN A 101 5.62 -2.74 15.97
N ALA A 102 6.12 -3.47 14.96
CA ALA A 102 7.08 -4.56 15.19
C ALA A 102 8.39 -4.01 15.77
N ILE A 103 8.94 -2.96 15.16
CA ILE A 103 10.18 -2.31 15.63
C ILE A 103 10.01 -1.83 17.09
N ASN A 104 8.93 -1.09 17.38
CA ASN A 104 8.64 -0.62 18.75
C ASN A 104 8.39 -1.73 19.76
N GLY A 105 7.86 -2.88 19.33
CA GLY A 105 7.58 -4.00 20.21
C GLY A 105 8.82 -4.81 20.57
N PHE A 106 9.85 -4.79 19.73
CA PHE A 106 11.06 -5.59 19.90
C PHE A 106 12.28 -4.80 20.38
N LEU A 107 12.34 -3.49 20.14
CA LEU A 107 13.53 -2.68 20.40
C LEU A 107 13.38 -1.79 21.62
N ASN A 108 14.49 -1.61 22.33
CA ASN A 108 14.65 -0.66 23.41
C ASN A 108 15.70 0.41 23.04
N PRO A 109 15.72 1.55 23.76
CA PRO A 109 16.76 2.56 23.56
C PRO A 109 18.16 1.96 23.72
N GLY A 110 18.98 2.08 22.68
CA GLY A 110 20.34 1.53 22.62
C GLY A 110 20.49 0.22 21.84
N ASP A 111 19.39 -0.38 21.35
CA ASP A 111 19.45 -1.54 20.46
C ASP A 111 19.79 -1.13 19.02
N GLU A 112 20.56 -1.98 18.33
CA GLU A 112 20.99 -1.73 16.95
C GLU A 112 20.18 -2.55 15.94
N ILE A 113 19.85 -1.94 14.79
CA ILE A 113 19.13 -2.59 13.68
C ILE A 113 20.06 -2.70 12.48
N ILE A 114 20.19 -3.91 11.93
CA ILE A 114 20.93 -4.14 10.69
C ILE A 114 20.00 -3.88 9.49
N VAL A 115 20.38 -2.91 8.66
CA VAL A 115 19.63 -2.55 7.44
C VAL A 115 20.53 -2.69 6.21
N PHE A 116 20.02 -3.33 5.15
CA PHE A 116 20.76 -3.44 3.89
C PHE A 116 20.78 -2.12 3.14
N LYS A 117 21.87 -1.86 2.41
CA LYS A 117 22.11 -0.61 1.65
C LYS A 117 21.00 -0.25 0.64
N ARG A 118 20.25 -1.23 0.13
CA ARG A 118 19.07 -1.02 -0.72
C ARG A 118 17.81 -1.38 0.07
N VAL A 119 17.21 -0.37 0.68
CA VAL A 119 16.01 -0.49 1.50
C VAL A 119 15.03 0.64 1.10
N HIS A 120 13.74 0.45 1.35
CA HIS A 120 12.77 1.51 1.08
C HIS A 120 13.01 2.70 2.03
N ILE A 121 12.99 3.93 1.51
CA ILE A 121 13.40 5.13 2.29
C ILE A 121 12.60 5.33 3.57
N LEU A 122 11.31 4.98 3.55
CA LEU A 122 10.43 5.04 4.73
C LEU A 122 10.90 4.11 5.87
N GLN A 123 11.59 3.01 5.57
CA GLN A 123 12.11 2.12 6.61
C GLN A 123 13.30 2.76 7.34
N VAL A 124 14.12 3.56 6.66
CA VAL A 124 15.23 4.29 7.29
C VAL A 124 14.69 5.37 8.23
N MET A 125 13.69 6.15 7.76
CA MET A 125 13.07 7.19 8.59
C MET A 125 12.42 6.64 9.86
N LEU A 126 11.78 5.46 9.78
CA LEU A 126 11.15 4.81 10.95
C LEU A 126 12.16 4.40 12.02
N VAL A 127 13.40 4.09 11.64
CA VAL A 127 14.46 3.67 12.58
C VAL A 127 15.11 4.87 13.26
N GLU A 128 15.31 5.97 12.54
CA GLU A 128 15.91 7.20 13.09
C GLU A 128 15.00 7.95 14.07
N THR A 129 13.70 7.62 14.11
CA THR A 129 12.73 8.29 14.99
C THR A 129 12.70 7.68 16.41
N LEU A 130 13.46 6.60 16.66
CA LEU A 130 13.58 5.92 17.95
C LEU A 130 14.91 6.25 18.63
#